data_AF-X1JNI6-F1
#
_entry.id   AF-X1JNI6-F1
#
_cell.length_a   1.000
_cell.length_b   1.000
_cell.length_c   1.000
_cell.angle_alpha   90.00
_cell.angle_beta   90.00
_cell.angle_gamma   90.00
#
_symmetry.space_group_name_H-M   'P 1'
#
loop_
_entity.id
_entity.type
_entity.pdbx_description
1 polymer ?
#
loop_
_entity_poly.entity_id
_entity_poly.type
_entity_poly.pdbx_seq_one_letter_code
_entity_poly.pdbx_strand_id
1 'polypeptide(L)' 'MKKQMESSITNPTIEAIYEAGKKAGAVGGKITGAGGGGFILFSCPVEKQAQVRKALKNLRELPFQFDRNGSQVIFNRNTR' A
#
# COMPACT_ATOMS: atom_id res chain seq x y z
N MET A 1 2.84 9.30 19.42
CA MET A 1 1.73 10.08 18.82
C MET A 1 0.88 9.13 17.95
N LYS A 2 -0.34 8.85 18.45
CA LYS A 2 -1.55 8.27 17.83
C LYS A 2 -1.43 7.01 16.95
N LYS A 3 -1.33 5.84 17.60
CA LYS A 3 -1.92 4.57 17.09
C LYS A 3 -3.44 4.70 17.19
N GLN A 4 -4.09 5.20 16.14
CA GLN A 4 -5.52 4.97 15.92
C GLN A 4 -5.63 4.17 14.61
N MET A 5 -5.04 2.98 14.60
CA MET A 5 -5.63 1.91 13.81
C MET A 5 -6.75 1.37 14.69
N GLU A 6 -7.99 1.36 14.19
CA GLU A 6 -9.10 0.74 14.92
C GLU A 6 -8.69 -0.67 15.35
N SER A 7 -8.84 -0.96 16.65
CA SER A 7 -8.50 -2.25 17.26
C SER A 7 -9.20 -3.43 16.58
N SER A 8 -10.29 -3.16 15.86
CA SER A 8 -11.08 -4.13 15.09
C SER A 8 -10.41 -4.62 13.81
N ILE A 9 -9.41 -3.90 13.26
CA ILE A 9 -8.80 -4.20 11.94
C ILE A 9 -7.34 -4.68 12.08
N THR A 10 -6.71 -4.48 13.24
CA THR A 10 -5.28 -4.77 13.45
C THR A 10 -5.09 -6.14 14.09
N ASN A 11 -4.43 -7.07 13.39
CA ASN A 11 -4.00 -8.35 13.94
C ASN A 11 -2.46 -8.41 14.06
N PRO A 12 -1.88 -9.38 14.79
CA PRO A 12 -0.43 -9.45 15.02
C PRO A 12 0.42 -9.47 13.73
N THR A 13 -0.13 -10.02 12.64
CA THR A 13 0.55 -10.05 11.34
C THR A 13 0.66 -8.65 10.74
N ILE A 14 -0.43 -7.88 10.76
CA ILE A 14 -0.47 -6.51 10.25
C ILE A 14 0.46 -5.61 11.07
N GLU A 15 0.46 -5.77 12.40
CA GLU A 15 1.36 -5.06 13.31
C GLU A 15 2.84 -5.35 12.97
N ALA A 16 3.19 -6.63 12.77
CA ALA A 16 4.55 -7.03 12.41
C ALA A 16 4.99 -6.44 11.05
N ILE A 17 4.10 -6.44 10.06
CA ILE A 17 4.36 -5.84 8.74
C ILE A 17 4.56 -4.33 8.87
N TYR A 18 3.69 -3.65 9.64
CA TYR A 18 3.78 -2.21 9.88
C TYR A 18 5.11 -1.84 10.54
N GLU A 19 5.48 -2.56 11.60
CA GLU A 19 6.75 -2.35 12.32
C GLU A 19 7.97 -2.66 11.46
N ALA A 20 7.91 -3.69 10.61
CA ALA A 20 8.98 -3.98 9.65
C ALA A 20 9.18 -2.83 8.65
N GLY A 21 8.09 -2.26 8.11
CA GLY A 21 8.14 -1.09 7.24
C GLY A 21 8.69 0.14 7.96
N LYS A 22 8.23 0.41 9.18
CA LYS A 22 8.73 1.51 10.03
C LYS A 22 10.24 1.39 10.28
N LYS A 23 10.72 0.22 10.69
CA LYS A 23 12.16 -0.04 10.93
C LYS A 23 13.01 0.12 9.67
N ALA A 24 12.45 -0.17 8.50
CA ALA A 24 13.13 -0.03 7.22
C ALA A 24 13.15 1.42 6.67
N GLY A 25 12.50 2.37 7.35
CA GLY A 25 12.51 3.79 6.98
C GLY A 25 11.18 4.36 6.51
N ALA A 26 10.06 3.64 6.70
CA ALA A 26 8.75 4.22 6.46
C ALA A 26 8.40 5.28 7.52
N VAL A 27 7.84 6.41 7.06
CA VAL A 27 7.26 7.46 7.91
C VAL A 27 5.99 6.92 8.57
N GLY A 28 5.19 6.17 7.81
CA GLY A 28 4.00 5.51 8.30
C GLY A 28 3.37 4.66 7.20
N GLY A 29 2.20 4.10 7.51
CA GLY A 29 1.42 3.32 6.57
C GLY A 29 -0.05 3.29 6.90
N LYS A 30 -0.87 3.01 5.90
CA LYS A 30 -2.32 2.94 6.01
C LYS A 30 -2.81 1.62 5.43
N ILE A 31 -3.64 0.92 6.21
CA ILE A 31 -4.37 -0.25 5.72
C ILE A 31 -5.50 0.25 4.81
N THR A 32 -5.63 -0.34 3.64
CA THR A 32 -6.60 0.04 2.62
C THR A 32 -7.29 -1.21 2.04
N GLY A 33 -8.61 -1.18 1.94
CA GLY A 33 -9.42 -2.28 1.40
C GLY A 33 -10.69 -2.55 2.23
N ALA A 34 -11.72 -3.12 1.60
CA ALA A 34 -13.07 -3.25 2.16
C ALA A 34 -13.46 -4.68 2.64
N GLY A 35 -12.49 -5.55 2.97
CA GLY A 35 -12.78 -6.74 3.79
C GLY A 35 -12.70 -8.14 3.16
N GLY A 36 -12.22 -8.29 1.92
CA GLY A 36 -11.93 -9.62 1.31
C GLY A 36 -10.43 -9.97 1.17
N GLY A 37 -9.57 -9.00 1.50
CA GLY A 37 -8.14 -8.96 1.23
C GLY A 37 -7.69 -7.50 1.28
N GLY A 38 -6.53 -7.22 1.86
CA GLY A 38 -6.11 -5.85 2.20
C GLY A 38 -4.75 -5.48 1.63
N PHE A 39 -4.57 -4.19 1.37
CA PHE A 39 -3.27 -3.61 1.06
C PHE A 39 -2.80 -2.77 2.26
N ILE A 40 -1.49 -2.64 2.40
CA ILE A 40 -0.90 -1.63 3.27
C ILE A 40 -0.09 -0.69 2.37
N LEU A 41 -0.48 0.57 2.35
CA LEU A 41 0.26 1.62 1.68
C LEU A 41 1.29 2.18 2.66
N PHE A 42 2.58 2.14 2.31
CA PHE A 42 3.64 2.80 3.08
C PHE A 42 4.08 4.10 2.42
N SER A 43 4.30 5.12 3.24
CA SER A 43 4.95 6.37 2.84
C SER A 43 6.37 6.41 3.40
N CYS A 44 7.37 6.63 2.53
CA CYS A 44 8.78 6.67 2.91
C CYS A 44 9.57 7.61 1.97
N PRO A 45 10.72 8.15 2.42
CA PRO A 45 11.65 8.87 1.54
C PRO A 45 12.11 8.00 0.37
N VAL A 46 12.42 8.62 -0.77
CA VAL A 46 12.77 7.91 -2.02
C VAL A 46 13.98 7.00 -1.81
N GLU A 47 14.99 7.48 -1.11
CA GLU A 47 16.21 6.78 -0.76
C GLU A 47 16.00 5.57 0.18
N LYS A 48 14.83 5.49 0.84
CA LYS A 48 14.45 4.37 1.70
C LYS A 48 13.57 3.34 1.01
N GLN A 49 13.02 3.63 -0.17
CA GLN A 49 12.08 2.71 -0.84
C GLN A 49 12.68 1.32 -1.07
N ALA A 50 13.94 1.23 -1.50
CA ALA A 50 14.62 -0.05 -1.71
C ALA A 50 14.76 -0.86 -0.41
N GLN A 51 15.02 -0.18 0.72
CA GLN A 51 15.13 -0.82 2.03
C GLN A 51 13.76 -1.33 2.51
N VAL A 52 12.70 -0.54 2.33
CA VAL A 52 11.33 -0.93 2.65
C VAL A 52 10.87 -2.12 1.80
N ARG A 53 11.10 -2.09 0.48
CA ARG A 53 10.82 -3.23 -0.42
C ARG A 53 11.55 -4.50 0.02
N LYS A 54 12.84 -4.39 0.37
CA LYS A 54 13.64 -5.52 0.85
C LYS A 54 13.11 -6.10 2.16
N ALA A 55 12.69 -5.24 3.10
CA ALA A 55 12.13 -5.66 4.39
C ALA A 55 10.78 -6.37 4.24
N LEU A 56 10.01 -6.00 3.21
CA LEU A 56 8.68 -6.54 2.94
C LEU A 56 8.66 -7.54 1.78
N LYS A 57 9.81 -8.07 1.36
CA LYS A 57 9.97 -8.93 0.17
C LYS A 57 9.11 -10.20 0.14
N ASN A 58 8.62 -10.64 1.30
CA ASN A 58 7.76 -11.81 1.43
C ASN A 58 6.28 -11.49 1.14
N LEU A 59 5.95 -10.22 0.94
CA LEU A 59 4.64 -9.73 0.51
C LEU A 59 4.69 -9.41 -0.98
N ARG A 60 3.54 -9.49 -1.63
CA ARG A 60 3.40 -9.04 -3.02
C ARG A 60 3.37 -7.52 -3.08
N GLU A 61 4.34 -6.91 -3.75
CA GLU A 61 4.29 -5.49 -4.11
C GLU A 61 3.30 -5.27 -5.26
N LEU A 62 2.46 -4.24 -5.15
CA LEU A 62 1.60 -3.76 -6.22
C LEU A 62 2.13 -2.41 -6.70
N PRO A 63 2.75 -2.32 -7.90
CA PRO A 63 3.11 -1.04 -8.46
C PRO A 63 1.85 -0.24 -8.79
N PHE A 64 1.83 1.04 -8.42
CA PHE A 64 0.75 1.95 -8.72
C PHE A 64 1.29 3.33 -9.08
N GLN A 65 0.46 4.10 -9.77
CA GLN A 65 0.70 5.50 -10.06
C GLN A 65 -0.63 6.25 -9.97
N PHE A 66 -0.58 7.55 -9.69
CA PHE A 66 -1.79 8.36 -9.72
C PHE A 66 -2.26 8.52 -11.16
N ASP A 67 -3.49 8.09 -11.42
CA ASP A 67 -4.19 8.47 -12.64
C ASP A 67 -4.91 9.80 -12.43
N ARG A 68 -4.84 10.68 -13.43
CA ARG A 68 -5.58 11.94 -13.45
C ARG A 68 -6.90 11.80 -14.20
N ASN A 69 -7.06 10.71 -14.95
CA ASN A 69 -8.29 10.43 -15.66
C ASN A 69 -9.27 9.69 -14.74
N GLY A 70 -10.53 10.11 -14.78
CA GLY A 70 -11.61 9.37 -14.14
C GLY A 70 -12.09 8.20 -15.00
N SER A 71 -13.35 7.84 -14.85
CA SER A 71 -14.01 6.89 -15.75
C SER A 71 -13.99 7.42 -17.19
N GLN A 72 -13.58 6.58 -18.15
CA GLN A 72 -13.53 6.90 -19.57
C GLN A 72 -14.31 5.86 -20.36
N VAL A 73 -15.13 6.32 -21.32
CA VAL A 73 -15.79 5.43 -22.29
C VAL A 73 -14.81 5.16 -23.44
N ILE A 74 -14.40 3.90 -23.60
CA ILE A 74 -13.54 3.50 -24.71
C ILE A 74 -14.43 3.26 -25.94
N PHE A 75 -14.35 4.15 -26.93
CA PHE A 75 -15.09 3.98 -28.19
C PHE A 75 -14.22 3.24 -29.21
N ASN A 76 -14.44 1.93 -29.36
CA ASN A 76 -13.73 1.13 -30.35
C ASN A 76 -14.46 1.21 -31.71
N ARG A 77 -14.12 2.19 -32.55
CA ARG A 77 -14.70 2.33 -33.89
C ARG A 77 -13.90 1.49 -34.89
N ASN A 78 -14.12 0.18 -34.88
CA ASN A 78 -13.71 -0.69 -35.99
C ASN A 78 -14.53 -0.30 -37.22
N THR A 79 -13.99 0.60 -38.04
CA THR A 79 -14.51 0.90 -39.37
C THR A 79 -13.82 -0.06 -40.33
N ARG A 80 -14.61 -1.00 -40.87
CA ARG A 80 -14.27 -1.73 -42.10
C ARG A 80 -14.49 -0.81 -43.29
#